data_AF-A0A949T7Y6-F1
#
_entry.id   AF-A0A949T7Y6-F1
#
_cell.length_a   1.000
_cell.length_b   1.000
_cell.length_c   1.000
_cell.angle_alpha   90.00
_cell.angle_beta   90.00
_cell.angle_gamma   90.00
#
_symmetry.space_group_name_H-M   'P 1'
#
loop_
_entity.id
_entity.type
_entity.pdbx_description
1 polymer ?
#
loop_
_entity_poly.entity_id
_entity_poly.type
_entity_poly.pdbx_seq_one_letter_code
_entity_poly.pdbx_strand_id
1 'polypeptide(L)'
;MKKLGIVLLFGTLFTTAVAKEHSISMDKVRNYIIKSNNIAMCYFPDIWFAKSEEERQQILERWQSNDAEKHLLSVYQSLHYPLLIDSFGMENASAIFENQKDLTPYLNKLSQKEKNRVTVKTEKDCKKLWKEVERLIISYPTMPFAEGE
;
A
#
# COMPACT_ATOMS: atom_id res chain seq x y z
N MET A 1 -10.84 -69.86 18.94
CA MET A 1 -10.28 -69.35 17.65
C MET A 1 -10.41 -67.84 17.63
N LYS A 2 -9.29 -67.17 17.33
CA LYS A 2 -9.11 -65.71 17.22
C LYS A 2 -10.04 -65.13 16.16
N LYS A 3 -10.67 -63.97 16.43
CA LYS A 3 -10.80 -62.86 15.46
C LYS A 3 -10.79 -61.53 16.22
N LEU A 4 -9.64 -60.87 16.19
CA LEU A 4 -9.45 -59.45 16.49
C LEU A 4 -10.05 -58.66 15.32
N GLY A 5 -11.12 -57.89 15.58
CA GLY A 5 -11.59 -56.85 14.68
C GLY A 5 -10.99 -55.51 15.12
N ILE A 6 -9.96 -55.07 14.41
CA ILE A 6 -9.27 -53.80 14.61
C ILE A 6 -10.24 -52.67 14.22
N VAL A 7 -10.61 -51.83 15.19
CA VAL A 7 -11.29 -50.56 14.95
C VAL A 7 -10.25 -49.58 14.42
N LEU A 8 -10.30 -49.30 13.12
CA LEU A 8 -9.55 -48.22 12.49
C LEU A 8 -10.19 -46.89 12.86
N LEU A 9 -9.74 -46.33 13.99
CA LEU A 9 -9.90 -44.91 14.33
C LEU A 9 -9.02 -44.10 13.37
N PHE A 10 -9.52 -43.82 12.17
CA PHE A 10 -9.01 -42.73 11.34
C PHE A 10 -9.48 -41.41 11.97
N GLY A 11 -8.81 -41.01 13.05
CA GLY A 11 -8.84 -39.63 13.52
C GLY A 11 -8.12 -38.77 12.50
N THR A 12 -8.84 -38.26 11.51
CA THR A 12 -8.40 -37.13 10.70
C THR A 12 -8.26 -35.94 11.63
N LEU A 13 -7.06 -35.77 12.20
CA LEU A 13 -6.58 -34.50 12.71
C LEU A 13 -6.56 -33.54 11.53
N PHE A 14 -7.70 -32.89 11.27
CA PHE A 14 -7.73 -31.63 10.56
C PHE A 14 -6.97 -30.64 11.44
N THR A 15 -5.65 -30.59 11.27
CA THR A 15 -4.89 -29.41 11.67
C THR A 15 -5.40 -28.30 10.77
N THR A 16 -6.41 -27.57 11.24
CA THR A 16 -6.67 -26.23 10.73
C THR A 16 -5.38 -25.47 10.97
N ALA A 17 -4.55 -25.39 9.93
CA ALA A 17 -3.52 -24.39 9.87
C ALA A 17 -4.29 -23.08 9.94
N VAL A 18 -4.43 -22.55 11.16
CA VAL A 18 -4.91 -21.19 11.38
C VAL A 18 -3.89 -20.35 10.66
N ALA A 19 -4.21 -19.97 9.41
CA ALA A 19 -3.40 -19.06 8.63
C ALA A 19 -3.12 -17.88 9.55
N LYS A 20 -1.86 -17.71 9.93
CA LYS A 20 -1.44 -16.69 10.87
C LYS A 20 -1.74 -15.38 10.18
N GLU A 21 -2.91 -14.81 10.47
CA GLU A 21 -3.39 -13.59 9.85
C GLU A 21 -2.26 -12.57 9.95
N HIS A 22 -1.72 -12.16 8.81
CA HIS A 22 -0.61 -11.23 8.76
C HIS A 22 -1.13 -9.87 9.21
N SER A 23 -1.12 -9.66 10.53
CA SER A 23 -1.75 -8.51 11.16
C SER A 23 -1.03 -7.23 10.74
N ILE A 24 -1.82 -6.22 10.39
CA ILE A 24 -1.32 -4.88 10.09
C ILE A 24 -1.16 -4.17 11.44
N SER A 25 0.07 -3.83 11.81
CA SER A 25 0.34 -3.04 13.01
C SER A 25 0.16 -1.56 12.74
N MET A 26 -0.20 -0.78 13.78
CA MET A 26 -0.31 0.68 13.65
C MET A 26 1.02 1.34 13.25
N ASP A 27 2.16 0.74 13.62
CA ASP A 27 3.48 1.27 13.24
C ASP A 27 3.74 1.12 11.74
N LYS A 28 3.30 0.01 11.12
CA LYS A 28 3.34 -0.15 9.67
C LYS A 28 2.47 0.90 8.97
N VAL A 29 1.27 1.18 9.51
CA VAL A 29 0.36 2.21 8.97
C VAL A 29 0.98 3.60 9.07
N ARG A 30 1.59 3.95 10.20
CA ARG A 30 2.30 5.24 10.36
C ARG A 30 3.47 5.37 9.41
N ASN A 31 4.25 4.29 9.22
CA ASN A 31 5.37 4.29 8.28
C ASN A 31 4.91 4.46 6.84
N TYR A 32 3.84 3.77 6.43
CA TYR A 32 3.20 3.95 5.12
C TYR A 32 2.81 5.41 4.89
N ILE A 33 2.08 6.02 5.83
CA ILE A 33 1.65 7.43 5.75
C ILE A 33 2.85 8.36 5.60
N ILE A 34 3.88 8.22 6.44
CA ILE A 34 5.07 9.08 6.36
C ILE A 34 5.77 8.94 5.00
N LYS A 35 5.92 7.71 4.48
CA LYS A 35 6.54 7.47 3.18
C LYS A 35 5.72 8.10 2.05
N SER A 36 4.42 7.84 2.00
CA SER A 36 3.51 8.40 0.99
C SER A 36 3.48 9.91 1.04
N ASN A 37 3.40 10.51 2.23
CA ASN A 37 3.40 11.97 2.40
C ASN A 37 4.72 12.60 1.96
N ASN A 38 5.86 12.00 2.32
CA ASN A 38 7.17 12.49 1.90
C ASN A 38 7.31 12.47 0.37
N ILE A 39 6.85 11.40 -0.28
CA ILE A 39 6.87 11.27 -1.75
C ILE A 39 5.97 12.32 -2.37
N ALA A 40 4.73 12.46 -1.89
CA ALA A 40 3.80 13.46 -2.38
C ALA A 40 4.35 14.88 -2.22
N MET A 41 4.87 15.23 -1.04
CA MET A 41 5.41 16.56 -0.78
C MET A 41 6.61 16.91 -1.68
N CYS A 42 7.48 15.94 -1.98
CA CYS A 42 8.66 16.18 -2.82
C CYS A 42 8.39 16.14 -4.32
N TYR A 43 7.51 15.25 -4.79
CA TYR A 43 7.40 14.90 -6.21
C TYR A 43 6.01 15.08 -6.82
N PHE A 44 4.98 15.19 -5.98
CA PHE A 44 3.60 15.39 -6.41
C PHE A 44 2.96 16.53 -5.58
N PRO A 45 3.54 17.75 -5.62
CA PRO A 45 3.12 18.84 -4.74
C PRO A 45 1.64 19.19 -4.90
N ASP A 46 1.09 19.11 -6.10
CA ASP A 46 -0.34 19.32 -6.35
C ASP A 46 -1.21 18.35 -5.52
N ILE A 47 -0.84 17.07 -5.52
CA ILE A 47 -1.53 16.03 -4.74
C ILE A 47 -1.34 16.23 -3.23
N TRP A 48 -0.18 16.73 -2.81
CA TRP A 48 0.10 17.03 -1.41
C TRP A 48 -0.70 18.23 -0.89
N PHE A 49 -0.85 19.28 -1.70
CA PHE A 49 -1.55 20.51 -1.33
C PHE A 49 -3.06 20.48 -1.60
N ALA A 50 -3.56 19.44 -2.28
CA ALA A 50 -4.99 19.22 -2.46
C ALA A 50 -5.73 19.18 -1.11
N LYS A 51 -6.81 19.97 -0.99
CA LYS A 51 -7.57 20.19 0.25
C LYS A 51 -8.72 19.23 0.42
N SER A 52 -9.12 18.54 -0.64
CA SER A 52 -10.20 17.54 -0.64
C SER A 52 -9.88 16.37 -1.56
N GLU A 53 -10.70 15.32 -1.44
CA GLU A 53 -10.66 14.20 -2.37
C GLU A 53 -11.10 14.63 -3.77
N GLU A 54 -12.16 15.45 -3.90
CA GLU A 54 -12.55 16.01 -5.20
C GLU A 54 -11.43 16.79 -5.88
N GLU A 55 -10.68 17.64 -5.17
CA GLU A 55 -9.56 18.39 -5.75
C GLU A 55 -8.45 17.43 -6.22
N ARG A 56 -8.18 16.38 -5.44
CA ARG A 56 -7.23 15.33 -5.83
C ARG A 56 -7.67 14.62 -7.10
N GLN A 57 -8.95 14.26 -7.23
CA GLN A 57 -9.46 13.61 -8.45
C GLN A 57 -9.35 14.52 -9.66
N GLN A 58 -9.68 15.81 -9.54
CA GLN A 58 -9.50 16.79 -10.61
C GLN A 58 -8.04 16.90 -11.08
N ILE A 59 -7.06 16.84 -10.15
CA ILE A 59 -5.64 16.83 -10.50
C ILE A 59 -5.28 15.56 -11.29
N LEU A 60 -5.76 14.39 -10.86
CA LEU A 60 -5.50 13.13 -11.56
C LEU A 60 -6.14 13.09 -12.95
N GLU A 61 -7.37 13.58 -13.10
CA GLU A 61 -8.06 13.73 -14.39
C GLU A 61 -7.32 14.69 -15.32
N ARG A 62 -6.81 15.81 -14.77
CA ARG A 62 -5.97 16.76 -15.52
C ARG A 62 -4.69 16.09 -16.01
N TRP A 63 -3.98 15.35 -15.16
CA TRP A 63 -2.78 14.62 -15.58
C TRP A 63 -3.09 13.55 -16.63
N GLN A 64 -4.23 12.87 -16.54
CA GLN A 64 -4.64 11.87 -17.53
C GLN A 64 -4.93 12.48 -18.91
N SER A 65 -5.54 13.67 -18.94
CA SER A 65 -6.00 14.34 -20.17
C SER A 65 -4.96 15.26 -20.82
N ASN A 66 -3.86 15.57 -20.12
CA ASN A 66 -2.78 16.41 -20.60
C ASN A 66 -1.54 15.57 -20.94
N ASP A 67 -1.19 15.48 -22.23
CA ASP A 67 -0.04 14.69 -22.71
C ASP A 67 1.29 15.07 -22.02
N ALA A 68 1.48 16.35 -21.68
CA ALA A 68 2.69 16.80 -20.98
C ALA A 68 2.76 16.30 -19.54
N GLU A 69 1.61 16.05 -18.89
CA GLU A 69 1.51 15.66 -17.48
C GLU A 69 1.19 14.17 -17.29
N LYS A 70 0.82 13.45 -18.36
CA LYS A 70 0.48 12.01 -18.32
C LYS A 70 1.55 11.14 -17.67
N HIS A 71 2.82 11.52 -17.83
CA HIS A 71 3.93 10.85 -17.16
C HIS A 71 3.85 10.95 -15.63
N LEU A 72 3.37 12.07 -15.07
CA LEU A 72 3.20 12.25 -13.62
C LEU A 72 2.20 11.24 -13.07
N LEU A 73 1.07 11.06 -13.77
CA LEU A 73 0.07 10.07 -13.40
C LEU A 73 0.63 8.65 -13.43
N SER A 74 1.35 8.30 -14.52
CA SER A 74 1.99 6.99 -14.66
C SER A 74 2.96 6.70 -13.51
N VAL A 75 3.83 7.67 -13.16
CA VAL A 75 4.77 7.51 -12.04
C VAL A 75 4.01 7.43 -10.71
N TYR A 76 3.04 8.32 -10.46
CA TYR A 76 2.24 8.33 -9.22
C TYR A 76 1.52 7.00 -8.99
N GLN A 77 0.87 6.48 -10.02
CA GLN A 77 0.20 5.18 -9.99
C GLN A 77 1.20 4.04 -9.78
N SER A 78 2.31 4.02 -10.53
CA SER A 78 3.30 2.93 -10.42
C SER A 78 3.88 2.77 -9.01
N LEU A 79 3.85 3.82 -8.18
CA LEU A 79 4.35 3.80 -6.81
C LEU A 79 3.37 3.20 -5.78
N HIS A 80 2.08 3.15 -6.10
CA HIS A 80 1.06 2.78 -5.12
C HIS A 80 1.28 1.35 -4.57
N TYR A 81 1.38 0.37 -5.45
CA TYR A 81 1.52 -1.03 -5.04
C TYR A 81 2.90 -1.34 -4.42
N PRO A 82 4.05 -0.87 -4.96
CA PRO A 82 5.35 -0.95 -4.29
C PRO A 82 5.36 -0.38 -2.87
N LEU A 83 4.71 0.77 -2.63
CA LEU A 83 4.61 1.37 -1.29
C LEU A 83 3.82 0.50 -0.31
N LEU A 84 2.76 -0.16 -0.79
CA LEU A 84 2.00 -1.12 0.01
C LEU A 84 2.86 -2.34 0.36
N ILE A 85 3.59 -2.92 -0.60
CA ILE A 85 4.46 -4.08 -0.36
C ILE A 85 5.53 -3.73 0.67
N ASP A 86 6.21 -2.61 0.48
CA ASP A 86 7.28 -2.16 1.35
C ASP A 86 6.81 -1.87 2.79
N SER A 87 5.55 -1.46 2.95
CA SER A 87 4.97 -1.14 4.26
C SER A 87 4.33 -2.34 4.96
N PHE A 88 3.67 -3.21 4.20
CA PHE A 88 2.77 -4.23 4.75
C PHE A 88 3.17 -5.67 4.42
N GLY A 89 4.10 -5.86 3.47
CA GLY A 89 4.43 -7.14 2.85
C GLY A 89 3.50 -7.47 1.68
N MET A 90 3.93 -8.38 0.81
CA MET A 90 3.25 -8.71 -0.45
C MET A 90 1.80 -9.16 -0.25
N GLU A 91 1.54 -10.08 0.69
CA GLU A 91 0.19 -10.60 0.94
C GLU A 91 -0.80 -9.51 1.36
N ASN A 92 -0.41 -8.67 2.33
CA ASN A 92 -1.26 -7.57 2.76
C ASN A 92 -1.41 -6.50 1.67
N ALA A 93 -0.35 -6.23 0.91
CA ALA A 93 -0.40 -5.28 -0.18
C ALA A 93 -1.41 -5.69 -1.25
N SER A 94 -1.40 -6.96 -1.69
CA SER A 94 -2.40 -7.49 -2.63
C SER A 94 -3.81 -7.38 -2.06
N ALA A 95 -4.02 -7.82 -0.81
CA ALA A 95 -5.34 -7.75 -0.19
C ALA A 95 -5.86 -6.31 -0.05
N ILE A 96 -4.99 -5.34 0.23
CA ILE A 96 -5.36 -3.92 0.27
C ILE A 96 -5.66 -3.41 -1.14
N PHE A 97 -4.80 -3.70 -2.12
CA PHE A 97 -4.94 -3.23 -3.50
C PHE A 97 -6.21 -3.77 -4.17
N GLU A 98 -6.58 -5.02 -3.88
CA GLU A 98 -7.80 -5.68 -4.37
C GLU A 98 -9.04 -5.37 -3.50
N ASN A 99 -8.96 -4.43 -2.57
CA ASN A 99 -10.03 -4.04 -1.63
C ASN A 99 -10.57 -5.20 -0.75
N GLN A 100 -9.82 -6.29 -0.59
CA GLN A 100 -10.13 -7.38 0.35
C GLN A 100 -9.76 -7.03 1.79
N LYS A 101 -8.95 -6.00 1.99
CA LYS A 101 -8.49 -5.53 3.29
C LYS A 101 -8.53 -4.01 3.39
N ASP A 102 -9.39 -3.50 4.25
CA ASP A 102 -9.61 -2.07 4.44
C ASP A 102 -8.64 -1.45 5.46
N LEU A 103 -7.96 -0.37 5.07
CA LEU A 103 -7.08 0.40 5.94
C LEU A 103 -7.85 1.45 6.77
N THR A 104 -9.09 1.78 6.41
CA THR A 104 -9.91 2.82 7.06
C THR A 104 -10.01 2.67 8.58
N PRO A 105 -10.20 1.46 9.17
CA PRO A 105 -10.24 1.29 10.62
C PRO A 105 -8.92 1.67 11.32
N TYR A 106 -7.80 1.57 10.62
CA TYR A 106 -6.49 1.99 11.12
C TYR A 106 -6.30 3.50 10.95
N LEU A 107 -6.67 4.03 9.77
CA LEU A 107 -6.57 5.46 9.47
C LEU A 107 -7.45 6.30 10.41
N ASN A 108 -8.63 5.81 10.79
CA ASN A 108 -9.54 6.50 11.71
C ASN A 108 -9.00 6.60 13.15
N LYS A 109 -8.01 5.78 13.53
CA LYS A 109 -7.34 5.85 14.84
C LYS A 109 -6.25 6.92 14.91
N LEU A 110 -5.89 7.51 13.77
CA LEU A 110 -4.81 8.50 13.68
C LEU A 110 -5.37 9.92 13.77
N SER A 111 -4.66 10.77 14.52
CA SER A 111 -4.93 12.21 14.52
C SER A 111 -4.61 12.84 13.16
N GLN A 112 -5.20 14.01 12.86
CA GLN A 112 -4.86 14.73 11.63
C GLN A 112 -3.37 15.07 11.53
N LYS A 113 -2.73 15.35 12.69
CA LYS A 113 -1.28 15.58 12.77
C LYS A 113 -0.48 14.34 12.35
N GLU A 114 -0.92 13.14 12.72
CA GLU A 114 -0.27 11.90 12.28
C GLU A 114 -0.52 11.63 10.79
N LYS A 115 -1.75 11.86 10.31
CA LYS A 115 -2.11 11.71 8.89
C LYS A 115 -1.30 12.65 7.99
N ASN A 116 -0.97 13.85 8.47
CA ASN A 116 -0.21 14.85 7.73
C ASN A 116 1.30 14.83 8.06
N ARG A 117 1.79 13.79 8.74
CA ARG A 117 3.19 13.74 9.18
C ARG A 117 4.13 13.57 7.97
N VAL A 118 5.16 14.41 7.93
CA VAL A 118 6.31 14.31 7.02
C VAL A 118 7.62 14.33 7.81
N THR A 119 8.68 13.79 7.23
CA THR A 119 10.04 13.86 7.76
C THR A 119 11.02 14.57 6.84
N VAL A 120 10.68 14.75 5.56
CA VAL A 120 11.44 15.57 4.62
C VAL A 120 11.25 17.05 4.94
N LYS A 121 12.34 17.83 4.92
CA LYS A 121 12.31 19.28 5.22
C LYS A 121 13.08 20.12 4.21
N THR A 122 13.95 19.50 3.44
CA THR A 122 14.89 20.18 2.55
C THR A 122 14.93 19.49 1.19
N GLU A 123 15.42 20.21 0.17
CA GLU A 123 15.67 19.65 -1.16
C GLU A 123 16.64 18.45 -1.11
N LYS A 124 17.61 18.49 -0.18
CA LYS A 124 18.55 17.38 0.04
C LYS A 124 17.83 16.12 0.53
N ASP A 125 16.81 16.27 1.38
CA ASP A 125 15.99 15.14 1.83
C ASP A 125 15.19 14.56 0.68
N CYS A 126 14.61 15.41 -0.18
CA CYS A 126 13.94 14.96 -1.38
C CYS A 126 14.90 14.17 -2.28
N LYS A 127 16.08 14.71 -2.62
CA LYS A 127 17.09 13.97 -3.43
C LYS A 127 17.46 12.61 -2.85
N LYS A 128 17.55 12.49 -1.51
CA LYS A 128 17.77 11.19 -0.86
C LYS A 128 16.56 10.27 -0.99
N LEU A 129 15.36 10.81 -0.85
CA LEU A 129 14.10 10.09 -1.05
C LEU A 129 13.96 9.58 -2.49
N TRP A 130 14.49 10.29 -3.49
CA TRP A 130 14.43 9.82 -4.89
C TRP A 130 15.05 8.44 -5.05
N LYS A 131 16.20 8.19 -4.43
CA LYS A 131 16.85 6.88 -4.46
C LYS A 131 15.99 5.77 -3.86
N GLU A 132 15.18 6.12 -2.86
CA GLU A 132 14.23 5.17 -2.27
C GLU A 132 13.03 4.94 -3.20
N VAL A 133 12.53 5.98 -3.86
CA VAL A 133 11.49 5.86 -4.90
C VAL A 133 11.96 4.95 -6.04
N GLU A 134 13.17 5.16 -6.54
CA GLU A 134 13.81 4.30 -7.56
C GLU A 134 13.92 2.86 -7.07
N ARG A 135 14.39 2.66 -5.82
CA ARG A 135 14.47 1.34 -5.20
C ARG A 135 13.10 0.66 -5.18
N LEU A 136 12.04 1.36 -4.76
CA LEU A 136 10.68 0.80 -4.69
C LEU A 136 10.20 0.33 -6.06
N ILE A 137 10.35 1.17 -7.10
CA ILE A 137 9.92 0.84 -8.47
C ILE A 137 10.70 -0.36 -9.02
N ILE A 138 12.00 -0.44 -8.74
CA ILE A 138 12.86 -1.53 -9.24
C ILE A 138 12.65 -2.84 -8.46
N SER A 139 12.43 -2.76 -7.15
CA SER A 139 12.40 -3.95 -6.27
C SER A 139 11.06 -4.68 -6.28
N TYR A 140 9.98 -3.99 -6.63
CA TYR A 140 8.62 -4.53 -6.52
C TYR A 140 7.90 -4.46 -7.86
N PRO A 141 7.08 -5.47 -8.17
CA PRO A 141 6.25 -5.41 -9.37
C PRO A 141 5.33 -4.19 -9.29
N THR A 142 5.15 -3.51 -10.41
CA THR A 142 4.06 -2.56 -10.58
C THR A 142 2.83 -3.35 -11.01
N MET A 143 1.76 -3.33 -10.23
CA MET A 143 0.47 -3.82 -10.73
C MET A 143 -0.09 -2.77 -11.70
N PRO A 144 -0.54 -3.16 -12.91
CA PRO A 144 -1.30 -2.23 -13.73
C PRO A 144 -2.55 -1.83 -12.96
N PHE A 145 -2.85 -0.54 -12.91
CA PHE A 145 -4.21 -0.12 -12.61
C PHE A 145 -5.06 -0.71 -13.73
N ALA A 146 -6.13 -1.42 -13.39
CA ALA A 146 -7.09 -1.84 -14.40
C ALA A 146 -7.48 -0.58 -15.17
N GLU A 147 -7.11 -0.52 -16.45
CA GLU A 147 -7.65 0.49 -17.35
C GLU A 147 -9.16 0.25 -17.31
N GLY A 148 -9.91 1.23 -16.79
CA GLY A 148 -11.35 1.07 -16.62
C GLY A 148 -11.98 0.61 -17.94
N GLU A 149 -12.61 -0.56 -17.90
CA GLU A 149 -13.58 -0.98 -18.92
C GLU A 149 -14.80 -0.07 -18.91
#